data_AF-A0A3N5G3S7-F1
#
_entry.id   AF-A0A3N5G3S7-F1
#
_cell.length_a   1.000
_cell.length_b   1.000
_cell.length_c   1.000
_cell.angle_alpha   90.00
_cell.angle_beta   90.00
_cell.angle_gamma   90.00
#
_symmetry.space_group_name_H-M   'P 1'
#
loop_
_entity.id
_entity.type
_entity.pdbx_description
1 polymer ?
#
loop_
_entity_poly.entity_id
_entity_poly.type
_entity_poly.pdbx_seq_one_letter_code
_entity_poly.pdbx_strand_id
1 'polypeptide(L)'
;MPDNQITKIATNVAIVEAQSELLALDGRAQEEVDRAVPANTRRAYEFELACFTSWCARHGVRPMPAEPRVLRGYLQELSERGRAPEDVPKGRPKGALGYSALMRALAAICCSHQQSGHPSPWKHPDIEGVRDKFARILGKAPRKQKLAIEAVGEGLLFRVCDLISDDVRGVRDRAMILVGWSGGGRRRSEIVAARVEDFTEIEEGIRWSI
;
A
#
# COMPACT_ATOMS: atom_id res chain seq x y z
N MET A 1 55.72 -8.25 -31.17
CA MET A 1 54.53 -7.41 -30.95
C MET A 1 53.56 -8.06 -29.96
N PRO A 2 53.85 -8.08 -28.64
CA PRO A 2 52.97 -8.65 -27.60
C PRO A 2 52.10 -7.61 -26.86
N ASP A 3 52.39 -6.31 -26.99
CA ASP A 3 51.78 -5.23 -26.18
C ASP A 3 50.27 -5.02 -26.38
N ASN A 4 49.72 -5.42 -27.53
CA ASN A 4 48.32 -5.18 -27.87
C ASN A 4 47.35 -6.16 -27.17
N GLN A 5 47.81 -7.34 -26.74
CA GLN A 5 46.97 -8.30 -26.01
C GLN A 5 46.87 -7.94 -24.52
N ILE A 6 47.98 -7.56 -23.89
CA ILE A 6 48.01 -7.19 -22.46
C ILE A 6 47.17 -5.93 -22.21
N THR A 7 47.27 -4.94 -23.10
CA THR A 7 46.48 -3.70 -23.01
C THR A 7 44.97 -3.98 -23.13
N LYS A 8 44.55 -4.84 -24.08
CA LYS A 8 43.13 -5.23 -24.23
C LYS A 8 42.58 -6.01 -23.04
N ILE A 9 43.39 -6.89 -22.45
CA ILE A 9 42.99 -7.65 -21.26
C ILE A 9 42.82 -6.70 -20.07
N ALA A 10 43.76 -5.77 -19.86
CA ALA A 10 43.67 -4.76 -18.80
C ALA A 10 42.45 -3.83 -18.97
N THR A 11 42.13 -3.41 -20.20
CA THR A 11 40.92 -2.62 -20.49
C THR A 11 39.63 -3.40 -20.23
N ASN A 12 39.56 -4.68 -20.59
CA ASN A 12 38.40 -5.52 -20.33
C ASN A 12 38.18 -5.78 -18.82
N VAL A 13 39.26 -5.96 -18.05
CA VAL A 13 39.17 -6.11 -16.59
C VAL A 13 38.62 -4.83 -15.94
N ALA A 14 39.15 -3.67 -16.33
CA ALA A 14 38.68 -2.38 -15.81
C ALA A 14 37.20 -2.10 -16.15
N ILE A 15 36.73 -2.51 -17.34
CA ILE A 15 35.31 -2.39 -17.73
C ILE A 15 34.42 -3.28 -16.85
N VAL A 16 34.84 -4.52 -16.60
CA VAL A 16 34.07 -5.47 -15.76
C VAL A 16 34.00 -4.98 -14.31
N GLU A 17 35.09 -4.44 -13.78
CA GLU A 17 35.13 -3.87 -12.43
C GLU A 17 34.20 -2.65 -12.31
N ALA A 18 34.25 -1.71 -13.26
CA ALA A 18 33.36 -0.55 -13.29
C ALA A 18 31.88 -0.93 -13.44
N GLN A 19 31.56 -1.96 -14.25
CA GLN A 19 30.20 -2.49 -14.37
C GLN A 19 29.71 -3.14 -13.07
N SER A 20 30.59 -3.85 -12.37
CA SER A 20 30.28 -4.47 -11.07
C SER A 20 30.03 -3.41 -9.99
N GLU A 21 30.82 -2.35 -9.98
CA GLU A 21 30.62 -1.21 -9.07
C GLU A 21 29.30 -0.48 -9.35
N LEU A 22 28.96 -0.27 -10.64
CA LEU A 22 27.68 0.32 -11.04
C LEU A 22 26.49 -0.53 -10.58
N LEU A 23 26.55 -1.85 -10.75
CA LEU A 23 25.51 -2.77 -10.26
C LEU A 23 25.35 -2.71 -8.74
N ALA A 24 26.47 -2.60 -8.00
CA ALA A 24 26.44 -2.47 -6.55
C ALA A 24 25.89 -1.11 -6.07
N LEU A 25 26.12 -0.03 -6.83
CA LEU A 25 25.52 1.28 -6.59
C LEU A 25 24.01 1.26 -6.86
N ASP A 26 23.59 0.67 -7.99
CA ASP A 26 22.19 0.54 -8.38
C ASP A 26 21.40 -0.30 -7.36
N GLY A 27 21.97 -1.43 -6.91
CA GLY A 27 21.37 -2.26 -5.86
C GLY A 27 21.15 -1.52 -4.54
N ARG A 28 22.12 -0.70 -4.11
CA ARG A 28 21.98 0.13 -2.89
C ARG A 28 20.93 1.23 -3.06
N ALA A 29 20.91 1.89 -4.23
CA ALA A 29 19.90 2.90 -4.53
C ALA A 29 18.48 2.30 -4.53
N GLN A 30 18.31 1.10 -5.08
CA GLN A 30 17.03 0.39 -5.07
C GLN A 30 16.62 -0.03 -3.65
N GLU A 31 17.56 -0.50 -2.81
CA GLU A 31 17.28 -0.79 -1.40
C GLU A 31 16.84 0.45 -0.61
N GLU A 32 17.46 1.61 -0.85
CA GLU A 32 17.07 2.86 -0.22
C GLU A 32 15.67 3.32 -0.63
N VAL A 33 15.34 3.19 -1.92
CA VAL A 33 13.99 3.44 -2.45
C VAL A 33 12.98 2.47 -1.82
N ASP A 34 13.33 1.19 -1.70
CA ASP A 34 12.46 0.19 -1.08
C ASP A 34 12.27 0.44 0.43
N ARG A 35 13.30 0.96 1.13
CA ARG A 35 13.22 1.40 2.53
C ARG A 35 12.37 2.66 2.71
N ALA A 36 12.29 3.52 1.71
CA ALA A 36 11.40 4.67 1.72
C ALA A 36 9.91 4.26 1.64
N VAL A 37 9.61 3.05 1.13
CA VAL A 37 8.25 2.50 1.17
C VAL A 37 7.93 2.01 2.58
N PRO A 38 6.88 2.56 3.25
CA PRO A 38 6.49 2.12 4.58
C PRO A 38 6.29 0.60 4.68
N ALA A 39 6.75 -0.02 5.78
CA ALA A 39 6.72 -1.47 5.95
C ALA A 39 5.30 -2.08 5.83
N ASN A 40 4.27 -1.32 6.20
CA ASN A 40 2.87 -1.70 6.00
C ASN A 40 2.48 -1.76 4.52
N THR A 41 2.94 -0.82 3.69
CA THR A 41 2.72 -0.78 2.25
C THR A 41 3.45 -1.93 1.56
N ARG A 42 4.70 -2.23 1.95
CA ARG A 42 5.46 -3.38 1.43
C ARG A 42 4.72 -4.70 1.66
N ARG A 43 4.34 -4.98 2.92
CA ARG A 43 3.55 -6.17 3.27
C ARG A 43 2.21 -6.24 2.53
N ALA A 44 1.57 -5.09 2.33
CA ALA A 44 0.33 -5.02 1.58
C ALA A 44 0.56 -5.36 0.09
N TYR A 45 1.65 -4.90 -0.51
CA TYR A 45 1.98 -5.19 -1.90
C TYR A 45 2.38 -6.66 -2.09
N GLU A 46 3.21 -7.21 -1.21
CA GLU A 46 3.56 -8.64 -1.20
C GLU A 46 2.30 -9.52 -1.17
N PHE A 47 1.35 -9.19 -0.29
CA PHE A 47 0.08 -9.90 -0.22
C PHE A 47 -0.73 -9.79 -1.53
N GLU A 48 -0.84 -8.59 -2.12
CA GLU A 48 -1.59 -8.40 -3.36
C GLU A 48 -0.94 -9.13 -4.55
N LEU A 49 0.39 -9.14 -4.63
CA LEU A 49 1.13 -9.85 -5.67
C LEU A 49 0.98 -11.36 -5.53
N ALA A 50 1.00 -11.89 -4.31
CA ALA A 50 0.76 -13.31 -4.06
C ALA A 50 -0.66 -13.72 -4.49
N CYS A 51 -1.67 -12.91 -4.16
CA CYS A 51 -3.05 -13.17 -4.59
C CYS A 51 -3.18 -13.14 -6.12
N PHE A 52 -2.59 -12.13 -6.76
CA PHE A 52 -2.64 -12.00 -8.22
C PHE A 52 -1.93 -13.15 -8.93
N THR A 53 -0.78 -13.57 -8.41
CA THR A 53 -0.01 -14.69 -8.97
C THR A 53 -0.79 -16.00 -8.90
N SER A 54 -1.46 -16.27 -7.77
CA SER A 54 -2.33 -17.44 -7.63
C SER A 54 -3.52 -17.39 -8.60
N TRP A 55 -4.17 -16.22 -8.69
CA TRP A 55 -5.28 -16.02 -9.62
C TRP A 55 -4.84 -16.26 -11.06
N CYS A 56 -3.67 -15.74 -11.45
CA CYS A 56 -3.09 -15.99 -12.77
C CYS A 56 -2.84 -17.48 -13.03
N ALA A 57 -2.29 -18.21 -12.06
CA ALA A 57 -2.06 -19.64 -12.16
C ALA A 57 -3.38 -20.42 -12.36
N ARG A 58 -4.43 -20.08 -11.59
CA ARG A 58 -5.76 -20.67 -11.69
C ARG A 58 -6.43 -20.45 -13.05
N HIS A 59 -6.16 -19.31 -13.69
CA HIS A 59 -6.69 -18.96 -15.01
C HIS A 59 -5.75 -19.28 -16.17
N GLY A 60 -4.59 -19.88 -15.91
CA GLY A 60 -3.63 -20.26 -16.96
C GLY A 60 -2.99 -19.08 -17.70
N VAL A 61 -2.86 -17.93 -17.04
CA VAL A 61 -2.30 -16.69 -17.61
C VAL A 61 -1.02 -16.28 -16.88
N ARG A 62 -0.17 -15.47 -17.54
CA ARG A 62 1.10 -15.03 -16.94
C ARG A 62 0.90 -13.75 -16.11
N PRO A 63 1.50 -13.66 -14.90
CA PRO A 63 1.39 -12.47 -14.06
C PRO A 63 2.40 -11.36 -14.44
N MET A 64 3.47 -11.68 -15.18
CA MET A 64 4.50 -10.70 -15.57
C MET A 64 5.11 -11.02 -16.95
N PRO A 65 5.20 -10.04 -17.87
CA PRO A 65 4.39 -8.83 -17.88
C PRO A 65 2.90 -9.18 -18.04
N ALA A 66 2.04 -8.61 -17.19
CA ALA A 66 0.60 -8.84 -17.25
C ALA A 66 0.00 -8.09 -18.42
N GLU A 67 -0.73 -8.79 -19.29
CA GLU A 67 -1.47 -8.13 -20.34
C GLU A 67 -2.64 -7.29 -19.76
N PRO A 68 -2.99 -6.15 -20.37
CA PRO A 68 -4.10 -5.31 -19.89
C PRO A 68 -5.41 -6.08 -19.69
N ARG A 69 -5.72 -7.05 -20.56
CA ARG A 69 -6.93 -7.90 -20.44
C ARG A 69 -6.94 -8.75 -19.16
N VAL A 70 -5.78 -9.23 -18.72
CA VAL A 70 -5.60 -10.03 -17.50
C VAL A 70 -5.91 -9.17 -16.29
N LEU A 71 -5.38 -7.95 -16.25
CA LEU A 71 -5.64 -6.99 -15.17
C LEU A 71 -7.12 -6.59 -15.10
N ARG A 72 -7.76 -6.36 -16.26
CA ARG A 72 -9.21 -6.06 -16.30
C ARG A 72 -10.02 -7.21 -15.73
N GLY A 73 -9.75 -8.44 -16.15
CA GLY A 73 -10.43 -9.64 -15.66
C GLY A 73 -10.27 -9.82 -14.16
N TYR A 74 -9.02 -9.72 -13.68
CA TYR A 74 -8.71 -9.81 -12.26
C TYR A 74 -9.45 -8.75 -11.43
N LEU A 75 -9.36 -7.47 -11.81
CA LEU A 75 -10.02 -6.40 -11.06
C LEU A 75 -11.55 -6.52 -11.11
N GLN A 76 -12.12 -7.00 -12.21
CA GLN A 76 -13.56 -7.26 -12.32
C GLN A 76 -13.99 -8.38 -11.35
N GLU A 77 -13.28 -9.52 -11.31
CA GLU A 77 -13.57 -10.62 -10.37
C GLU A 77 -13.45 -10.15 -8.91
N LEU A 78 -12.39 -9.42 -8.58
CA LEU A 78 -12.22 -8.83 -7.26
C LEU A 78 -13.37 -7.90 -6.87
N SER A 79 -13.90 -7.12 -7.84
CA SER A 79 -14.99 -6.17 -7.59
C SER A 79 -16.35 -6.84 -7.37
N GLU A 80 -16.59 -8.00 -7.99
CA GLU A 80 -17.89 -8.69 -7.94
C GLU A 80 -17.94 -9.78 -6.87
N ARG A 81 -16.87 -10.57 -6.77
CA ARG A 81 -16.81 -11.78 -5.96
C ARG A 81 -15.79 -11.68 -4.83
N GLY A 82 -14.77 -10.85 -5.03
CA GLY A 82 -13.63 -10.78 -4.12
C GLY A 82 -12.57 -11.81 -4.48
N ARG A 83 -11.84 -12.31 -3.47
CA ARG A 83 -10.80 -13.32 -3.68
C ARG A 83 -11.36 -14.71 -3.45
N ALA A 84 -11.05 -15.64 -4.35
CA ALA A 84 -11.30 -17.05 -4.11
C ALA A 84 -10.44 -17.53 -2.91
N PRO A 85 -10.93 -18.47 -2.08
CA PRO A 85 -10.17 -18.98 -0.93
C PRO A 85 -8.76 -19.48 -1.30
N GLU A 86 -8.62 -20.13 -2.46
CA GLU A 86 -7.36 -20.66 -2.98
C GLU A 86 -6.34 -19.58 -3.38
N ASP A 87 -6.80 -18.36 -3.68
CA ASP A 87 -5.92 -17.25 -4.05
C ASP A 87 -5.38 -16.48 -2.84
N VAL A 88 -5.81 -16.83 -1.62
CA VAL A 88 -5.47 -16.08 -0.41
C VAL A 88 -4.44 -16.86 0.40
N PRO A 89 -3.15 -16.46 0.38
CA PRO A 89 -2.09 -17.20 1.08
C PRO A 89 -2.22 -17.17 2.60
N LYS A 90 -2.90 -16.15 3.15
CA LYS A 90 -3.11 -15.98 4.59
C LYS A 90 -4.38 -15.20 4.88
N GLY A 91 -5.11 -15.64 5.91
CA GLY A 91 -6.31 -14.98 6.40
C GLY A 91 -7.58 -15.50 5.73
N ARG A 92 -8.70 -14.82 5.98
CA ARG A 92 -9.99 -15.18 5.36
C ARG A 92 -10.17 -14.44 4.04
N PRO A 93 -10.67 -15.11 2.98
CA PRO A 93 -11.01 -14.44 1.74
C PRO A 93 -12.08 -13.38 2.03
N LYS A 94 -11.90 -12.23 1.38
CA LYS A 94 -12.90 -11.15 1.40
C LYS A 94 -13.80 -11.32 0.19
N GLY A 95 -15.09 -11.05 0.37
CA GLY A 95 -16.03 -10.87 -0.74
C GLY A 95 -15.68 -9.64 -1.59
N ALA A 96 -16.64 -9.19 -2.39
CA ALA A 96 -16.52 -8.02 -3.28
C ALA A 96 -15.70 -6.87 -2.66
N LEU A 97 -14.64 -6.44 -3.35
CA LEU A 97 -13.73 -5.42 -2.87
C LEU A 97 -14.20 -4.00 -3.25
N GLY A 98 -14.05 -3.07 -2.32
CA GLY A 98 -14.26 -1.65 -2.57
C GLY A 98 -13.12 -0.97 -3.35
N TYR A 99 -13.38 0.24 -3.84
CA TYR A 99 -12.46 1.01 -4.70
C TYR A 99 -11.02 1.06 -4.19
N SER A 100 -10.80 1.46 -2.93
CA SER A 100 -9.45 1.59 -2.38
C SER A 100 -8.69 0.26 -2.34
N ALA A 101 -9.38 -0.86 -2.14
CA ALA A 101 -8.75 -2.18 -2.15
C ALA A 101 -8.36 -2.61 -3.57
N LEU A 102 -9.21 -2.33 -4.56
CA LEU A 102 -8.90 -2.57 -5.98
C LEU A 102 -7.71 -1.74 -6.45
N MET A 103 -7.69 -0.44 -6.12
CA MET A 103 -6.60 0.45 -6.52
C MET A 103 -5.26 0.05 -5.87
N ARG A 104 -5.27 -0.43 -4.62
CA ARG A 104 -4.07 -0.94 -3.97
C ARG A 104 -3.56 -2.22 -4.62
N ALA A 105 -4.45 -3.14 -5.01
CA ALA A 105 -4.08 -4.33 -5.77
C ALA A 105 -3.43 -3.96 -7.11
N LEU A 106 -4.03 -3.03 -7.86
CA LEU A 106 -3.48 -2.54 -9.11
C LEU A 106 -2.12 -1.84 -8.91
N ALA A 107 -1.99 -0.99 -7.89
CA ALA A 107 -0.76 -0.28 -7.59
C ALA A 107 0.40 -1.24 -7.27
N ALA A 108 0.14 -2.33 -6.52
CA ALA A 108 1.13 -3.37 -6.26
C ALA A 108 1.62 -4.02 -7.56
N ILE A 109 0.71 -4.37 -8.47
CA ILE A 109 1.05 -4.98 -9.76
C ILE A 109 1.83 -3.99 -10.65
N CYS A 110 1.44 -2.71 -10.68
CA CYS A 110 2.15 -1.68 -11.42
C CYS A 110 3.57 -1.45 -10.90
N CYS A 111 3.72 -1.40 -9.58
CA CYS A 111 5.02 -1.27 -8.92
C CYS A 111 5.92 -2.47 -9.27
N SER A 112 5.37 -3.69 -9.22
CA SER A 112 6.09 -4.89 -9.63
C SER A 112 6.52 -4.86 -11.11
N HIS A 113 5.71 -4.31 -12.02
CA HIS A 113 6.14 -4.14 -13.42
C HIS A 113 7.36 -3.24 -13.53
N GLN A 114 7.33 -2.10 -12.84
CA GLN A 114 8.44 -1.14 -12.86
C GLN A 114 9.71 -1.75 -12.26
N GLN A 115 9.59 -2.45 -11.13
CA GLN A 115 10.71 -3.17 -10.50
C GLN A 115 11.29 -4.26 -11.40
N SER A 116 10.47 -4.91 -12.22
CA SER A 116 10.90 -5.91 -13.21
C SER A 116 11.37 -5.31 -14.55
N GLY A 117 11.53 -3.98 -14.65
CA GLY A 117 11.97 -3.31 -15.88
C GLY A 117 10.92 -3.22 -16.98
N HIS A 118 9.65 -3.49 -16.69
CA HIS A 118 8.54 -3.38 -17.63
C HIS A 118 7.78 -2.06 -17.50
N PRO A 119 7.16 -1.56 -18.58
CA PRO A 119 6.27 -0.41 -18.50
C PRO A 119 5.12 -0.65 -17.53
N SER A 120 4.82 0.36 -16.70
CA SER A 120 3.67 0.31 -15.80
C SER A 120 2.35 0.29 -16.59
N PRO A 121 1.44 -0.67 -16.32
CA PRO A 121 0.14 -0.72 -16.98
C PRO A 121 -0.82 0.38 -16.52
N TRP A 122 -0.44 1.22 -15.54
CA TRP A 122 -1.30 2.25 -14.93
C TRP A 122 -1.90 3.25 -15.93
N LYS A 123 -1.13 3.60 -16.97
CA LYS A 123 -1.51 4.56 -18.03
C LYS A 123 -2.05 3.88 -19.30
N HIS A 124 -2.23 2.56 -19.28
CA HIS A 124 -2.80 1.88 -20.43
C HIS A 124 -4.30 2.28 -20.56
N PRO A 125 -4.81 2.65 -21.75
CA PRO A 125 -6.18 3.15 -21.92
C PRO A 125 -7.25 2.23 -21.32
N ASP A 126 -7.11 0.92 -21.53
CA ASP A 126 -8.03 -0.07 -20.96
C ASP A 126 -8.04 -0.11 -19.42
N ILE A 127 -6.92 0.23 -18.78
CA ILE A 127 -6.78 0.23 -17.32
C ILE A 127 -7.31 1.54 -16.75
N GLU A 128 -7.07 2.67 -17.43
CA GLU A 128 -7.69 3.95 -17.09
C GLU A 128 -9.22 3.86 -17.14
N GLY A 129 -9.78 3.32 -18.22
CA GLY A 129 -11.24 3.13 -18.33
C GLY A 129 -11.83 2.26 -17.22
N VAL A 130 -11.09 1.23 -16.76
CA VAL A 130 -11.51 0.41 -15.62
C VAL A 130 -11.45 1.18 -14.30
N ARG A 131 -10.41 1.98 -14.07
CA ARG A 131 -10.28 2.82 -12.88
C ARG A 131 -11.40 3.85 -12.81
N ASP A 132 -11.72 4.51 -13.92
CA ASP A 132 -12.80 5.49 -14.01
C ASP A 132 -14.17 4.86 -13.77
N LYS A 133 -14.42 3.68 -14.37
CA LYS A 133 -15.61 2.88 -14.09
C LYS A 133 -15.73 2.64 -12.59
N PHE A 134 -14.69 2.08 -11.95
CA PHE A 134 -14.73 1.76 -10.52
C PHE A 134 -14.83 2.99 -9.62
N ALA A 135 -14.19 4.11 -9.98
CA ALA A 135 -14.34 5.36 -9.25
C ALA A 135 -15.82 5.82 -9.24
N ARG A 136 -16.51 5.71 -10.39
CA ARG A 136 -17.93 6.07 -10.50
C ARG A 136 -18.86 5.14 -9.71
N ILE A 137 -18.63 3.82 -9.78
CA ILE A 137 -19.55 2.83 -9.20
C ILE A 137 -19.25 2.48 -7.74
N LEU A 138 -17.98 2.48 -7.32
CA LEU A 138 -17.53 2.10 -5.98
C LEU A 138 -16.93 3.26 -5.17
N GLY A 139 -16.54 4.36 -5.81
CA GLY A 139 -15.86 5.48 -5.17
C GLY A 139 -16.74 6.40 -4.31
N LYS A 140 -18.05 6.14 -4.20
CA LYS A 140 -19.01 6.98 -3.44
C LYS A 140 -19.01 6.74 -1.92
N ALA A 141 -18.13 5.86 -1.42
CA ALA A 141 -17.99 5.57 0.01
C ALA A 141 -17.62 6.76 0.95
N PRO A 142 -16.92 7.84 0.52
CA PRO A 142 -16.54 8.94 1.43
C PRO A 142 -17.73 9.72 2.01
N ARG A 143 -18.91 9.65 1.37
CA ARG A 143 -20.09 10.41 1.80
C ARG A 143 -20.60 9.93 3.17
N LYS A 144 -20.44 8.65 3.50
CA LYS A 144 -20.95 8.07 4.75
C LYS A 144 -20.17 8.50 6.00
N GLN A 145 -18.85 8.72 5.89
CA GLN A 145 -18.04 9.14 7.03
C GLN A 145 -18.28 10.63 7.35
N LYS A 146 -18.38 11.47 6.32
CA LYS A 146 -18.77 12.88 6.46
C LYS A 146 -20.18 13.04 7.03
N LEU A 147 -21.16 12.29 6.51
CA LEU A 147 -22.52 12.28 7.04
C LEU A 147 -22.61 11.73 8.47
N ALA A 148 -21.78 10.76 8.85
CA ALA A 148 -21.76 10.25 10.22
C ALA A 148 -21.17 11.28 11.20
N ILE A 149 -20.06 11.95 10.84
CA ILE A 149 -19.49 13.03 11.65
C ILE A 149 -20.48 14.19 11.76
N GLU A 150 -21.14 14.59 10.66
CA GLU A 150 -22.12 15.67 10.63
C GLU A 150 -23.44 15.32 11.36
N ALA A 151 -23.92 14.07 11.28
CA ALA A 151 -25.18 13.64 11.90
C ALA A 151 -25.06 13.26 13.38
N VAL A 152 -23.86 12.93 13.85
CA VAL A 152 -23.62 12.38 15.19
C VAL A 152 -22.78 13.32 16.06
N GLY A 153 -21.89 14.11 15.44
CA GLY A 153 -21.11 15.17 16.06
C GLY A 153 -20.22 14.72 17.23
N GLU A 154 -19.66 15.71 17.93
CA GLU A 154 -18.92 15.53 19.18
C GLU A 154 -19.83 15.01 20.32
N GLY A 155 -21.15 15.18 20.19
CA GLY A 155 -22.12 14.76 21.22
C GLY A 155 -22.18 13.25 21.46
N LEU A 156 -22.05 12.40 20.43
CA LEU A 156 -21.93 10.95 20.68
C LEU A 156 -20.57 10.59 21.28
N LEU A 157 -19.50 11.26 20.85
CA LEU A 157 -18.16 11.01 21.37
C LEU A 157 -18.12 11.19 22.89
N PHE A 158 -18.65 12.32 23.37
CA PHE A 158 -18.72 12.59 24.81
C PHE A 158 -19.64 11.61 25.53
N ARG A 159 -20.83 11.30 25.00
CA ARG A 159 -21.72 10.29 25.60
C ARG A 159 -21.08 8.90 25.71
N VAL A 160 -20.29 8.49 24.72
CA VAL A 160 -19.55 7.23 24.79
C VAL A 160 -18.47 7.30 25.87
N CYS A 161 -17.77 8.43 25.98
CA CYS A 161 -16.77 8.63 27.03
C CYS A 161 -17.40 8.62 28.43
N ASP A 162 -18.59 9.22 28.60
CA ASP A 162 -19.33 9.27 29.87
C ASP A 162 -19.77 7.87 30.34
N LEU A 163 -19.93 6.91 29.43
CA LEU A 163 -20.28 5.52 29.75
C LEU A 163 -19.08 4.65 30.14
N ILE A 164 -17.85 5.14 29.96
CA ILE A 164 -16.62 4.41 30.29
C ILE A 164 -16.26 4.66 31.76
N SER A 165 -15.90 3.60 32.48
CA SER A 165 -15.54 3.65 33.91
C SER A 165 -14.37 4.58 34.22
N ASP A 166 -14.30 5.11 35.45
CA ASP A 166 -13.18 5.93 35.92
C ASP A 166 -11.99 5.13 36.49
N ASP A 167 -11.94 3.82 36.22
CA ASP A 167 -10.75 3.03 36.52
C ASP A 167 -9.62 3.35 35.52
N VAL A 168 -8.40 2.94 35.85
CA VAL A 168 -7.21 3.20 35.01
C VAL A 168 -7.41 2.73 33.56
N ARG A 169 -8.15 1.63 33.36
CA ARG A 169 -8.47 1.11 32.02
C ARG A 169 -9.42 2.04 31.28
N GLY A 170 -10.47 2.52 31.94
CA GLY A 170 -11.41 3.44 31.31
C GLY A 170 -10.82 4.81 31.01
N VAL A 171 -9.93 5.33 31.87
CA VAL A 171 -9.14 6.54 31.57
C VAL A 171 -8.32 6.35 30.28
N ARG A 172 -7.62 5.21 30.15
CA ARG A 172 -6.87 4.87 28.93
C ARG A 172 -7.78 4.79 27.71
N ASP A 173 -8.92 4.10 27.81
CA ASP A 173 -9.80 3.88 26.67
C ASP A 173 -10.44 5.20 26.19
N ARG A 174 -10.81 6.10 27.11
CA ARG A 174 -11.21 7.48 26.79
C ARG A 174 -10.09 8.25 26.10
N ALA A 175 -8.87 8.20 26.65
CA ALA A 175 -7.73 8.88 26.04
C ALA A 175 -7.47 8.41 24.61
N MET A 176 -7.51 7.09 24.35
CA MET A 176 -7.35 6.54 22.99
C MET A 176 -8.45 6.99 22.03
N ILE A 177 -9.71 7.02 22.49
CA ILE A 177 -10.86 7.46 21.68
C ILE A 177 -10.73 8.94 21.34
N LEU A 178 -10.43 9.79 22.33
CA LEU A 178 -10.32 11.23 22.16
C LEU A 178 -9.12 11.61 21.29
N VAL A 179 -7.94 11.01 21.52
CA VAL A 179 -6.75 11.22 20.68
C VAL A 179 -6.98 10.75 19.25
N GLY A 180 -7.64 9.60 19.06
CA GLY A 180 -7.99 9.10 17.73
C GLY A 180 -8.95 10.02 16.97
N TRP A 181 -9.92 10.61 17.68
CA TRP A 181 -10.86 11.59 17.12
C TRP A 181 -10.16 12.91 16.78
N SER A 182 -9.43 13.50 17.74
CA SER A 182 -8.78 14.81 17.58
C SER A 182 -7.61 14.78 16.58
N GLY A 183 -6.93 13.64 16.42
CA GLY A 183 -5.83 13.47 15.48
C GLY A 183 -6.22 13.49 14.00
N GLY A 184 -7.49 13.74 13.66
CA GLY A 184 -7.97 13.81 12.28
C GLY A 184 -8.21 12.45 11.63
N GLY A 185 -8.57 11.43 12.41
CA GLY A 185 -8.87 10.09 11.90
C GLY A 185 -7.63 9.25 11.56
N ARG A 186 -6.59 9.36 12.40
CA ARG A 186 -5.37 8.54 12.32
C ARG A 186 -5.70 7.05 12.31
N ARG A 187 -4.82 6.26 11.68
CA ARG A 187 -5.03 4.81 11.64
C ARG A 187 -4.86 4.21 13.03
N ARG A 188 -5.61 3.13 13.32
CA ARG A 188 -5.47 2.38 14.59
C ARG A 188 -4.02 2.02 14.93
N SER A 189 -3.21 1.67 13.93
CA SER A 189 -1.79 1.37 14.14
C SER A 189 -0.95 2.59 14.55
N GLU A 190 -1.33 3.78 14.10
CA GLU A 190 -0.66 5.04 14.48
C GLU A 190 -1.00 5.39 15.93
N ILE A 191 -2.26 5.24 16.33
CA ILE A 191 -2.70 5.46 17.73
C ILE A 191 -2.01 4.48 18.69
N VAL A 192 -1.92 3.20 18.32
CA VAL A 192 -1.27 2.17 19.17
C VAL A 192 0.24 2.37 19.27
N ALA A 193 0.87 2.97 18.26
CA ALA A 193 2.30 3.24 18.27
C ALA A 193 2.67 4.58 18.93
N ALA A 194 1.68 5.44 19.19
CA ALA A 194 1.89 6.78 19.72
C ALA A 194 2.59 6.73 21.07
N ARG A 195 3.57 7.62 21.25
CA ARG A 195 4.27 7.83 22.50
C ARG A 195 4.07 9.25 23.00
N VAL A 196 4.32 9.47 24.29
CA VAL A 196 4.15 10.79 24.90
C VAL A 196 5.03 11.83 24.21
N GLU A 197 6.22 11.42 23.73
CA GLU A 197 7.17 12.31 23.05
C GLU A 197 6.69 12.78 21.66
N ASP A 198 5.72 12.09 21.06
CA ASP A 198 5.14 12.49 19.78
C ASP A 198 4.21 13.73 19.93
N PHE A 199 3.90 14.13 21.17
CA PHE A 199 3.00 15.24 21.49
C PHE A 199 3.80 16.44 22.01
N THR A 200 3.55 17.60 21.42
CA THR A 200 4.18 18.86 21.83
C THR A 200 3.10 19.91 22.07
N GLU A 201 3.15 20.59 23.21
CA GLU A 201 2.29 21.74 23.46
C GLU A 201 2.66 22.90 22.54
N ILE A 202 1.65 23.51 21.95
CA ILE A 202 1.73 24.70 21.11
C ILE A 202 0.67 25.70 21.58
N GLU A 203 0.77 26.96 21.14
CA GLU A 203 -0.15 28.02 21.58
C GLU A 203 -1.64 27.69 21.31
N GLU A 204 -1.92 26.94 20.24
CA GLU A 204 -3.27 26.52 19.84
C GLU A 204 -3.71 25.16 20.42
N GLY A 205 -2.90 24.52 21.27
CA GLY A 205 -3.21 23.22 21.90
C GLY A 205 -2.08 22.21 21.85
N ILE A 206 -2.35 20.99 21.40
CA ILE A 206 -1.34 19.91 21.31
C ILE A 206 -1.12 19.53 19.85
N ARG A 207 0.14 19.53 19.42
CA ARG A 207 0.58 19.01 18.12
C ARG A 207 1.02 17.56 18.26
N TRP A 208 0.50 16.69 17.42
CA TRP A 208 0.94 15.30 17.32
C TRP A 208 1.77 15.06 16.04
N SER A 209 3.07 14.83 16.22
CA SER A 209 4.07 14.64 15.15
C SER A 209 4.63 13.21 15.19
N ILE A 210 4.49 12.46 14.09
CA ILE A 210 5.03 11.09 13.89
C ILE A 210 5.77 10.99 12.56
#